data_AF-A0A847JBL2-F1
#
_entry.id   AF-A0A847JBL2-F1
#
_cell.length_a   1.000
_cell.length_b   1.000
_cell.length_c   1.000
_cell.angle_alpha   90.00
_cell.angle_beta   90.00
_cell.angle_gamma   90.00
#
_symmetry.space_group_name_H-M   'P 1'
#
loop_
_entity.id
_entity.type
_entity.pdbx_description
1 polymer ?
#
loop_
_entity_poly.entity_id
_entity_poly.type
_entity_poly.pdbx_seq_one_letter_code
_entity_poly.pdbx_strand_id
1 'polypeptide(L)'
;MAKRETASLFDAPPLAPDDMHERAHGAPRRLVAGVDEAGRGPIAGPVVAAAVVLDWSAVPAGLNDSKKLTEKKRERLFEEILAGHGVAIALSSVTRIEATDIRAATLDAMRRAVRGLARPPAHVLIDGLDVPPGLPCPGTALTKGDARS
;
A
#
# COMPACT_ATOMS: atom_id res chain seq x y z
N MET A 1 45.71 16.58 17.13
CA MET A 1 45.35 15.17 17.35
C MET A 1 43.85 15.04 17.10
N ALA A 2 43.44 14.74 15.87
CA ALA A 2 42.03 14.60 15.52
C ALA A 2 41.55 13.19 15.86
N LYS A 3 40.63 13.06 16.82
CA LYS A 3 39.94 11.79 17.10
C LYS A 3 39.06 11.46 15.90
N ARG A 4 39.37 10.36 15.22
CA ARG A 4 38.46 9.75 14.24
C ARG A 4 37.32 9.11 15.02
N GLU A 5 36.11 9.66 14.86
CA GLU A 5 34.89 9.01 15.31
C GLU A 5 34.65 7.79 14.41
N THR A 6 34.83 6.60 14.96
CA THR A 6 34.36 5.35 14.37
C THR A 6 32.85 5.28 14.55
N ALA A 7 32.11 5.43 13.46
CA ALA A 7 30.69 5.10 13.41
C ALA A 7 30.51 3.62 13.84
N SER A 8 29.57 3.36 14.73
CA SER A 8 29.30 2.04 15.28
C SER A 8 28.67 1.15 14.20
N LEU A 9 29.03 -0.14 14.18
CA LEU A 9 28.36 -1.16 13.35
C LEU A 9 26.85 -1.30 13.66
N PHE A 10 26.39 -0.67 14.73
CA PHE A 10 24.99 -0.65 15.18
C PHE A 10 24.28 0.68 14.90
N ASP A 11 24.94 1.66 14.29
CA ASP A 11 24.29 2.89 13.79
C ASP A 11 23.61 2.62 12.44
N ALA A 12 22.81 1.55 12.37
CA ALA A 12 21.94 1.34 11.24
C ALA A 12 20.94 2.50 11.21
N PRO A 13 20.80 3.23 10.09
CA PRO A 13 19.75 4.22 9.97
C PRO A 13 18.40 3.55 10.32
N PRO A 14 17.45 4.28 10.93
CA PRO A 14 16.14 3.72 11.24
C PRO A 14 15.60 3.07 9.98
N LEU A 15 15.19 1.79 10.07
CA LEU A 15 14.64 1.07 8.93
C LEU A 15 13.59 1.96 8.27
N ALA A 16 13.91 2.43 7.06
CA ALA A 16 12.90 2.86 6.11
C ALA A 16 11.86 1.72 5.98
N PRO A 17 10.61 2.00 5.57
CA PRO A 17 9.70 0.93 5.20
C PRO A 17 10.46 -0.08 4.31
N ASP A 18 10.34 -1.36 4.65
CA ASP A 18 11.09 -2.46 4.04
C ASP A 18 10.67 -2.60 2.57
N ASP A 19 11.33 -1.89 1.66
CA ASP A 19 11.01 -1.86 0.23
C ASP A 19 11.42 -3.14 -0.52
N MET A 20 11.74 -4.21 0.22
CA MET A 20 12.21 -5.50 -0.28
C MET A 20 11.21 -6.11 -1.26
N HIS A 21 9.92 -6.04 -0.98
CA HIS A 21 8.89 -6.66 -1.84
C HIS A 21 8.78 -5.91 -3.17
N GLU A 22 8.80 -4.58 -3.15
CA GLU A 22 8.75 -3.74 -4.34
C GLU A 22 9.99 -3.94 -5.21
N ARG A 23 11.18 -3.98 -4.59
CA ARG A 23 12.44 -4.26 -5.27
C ARG A 23 12.45 -5.65 -5.90
N ALA A 24 11.93 -6.67 -5.20
CA ALA A 24 11.82 -8.03 -5.74
C ALA A 24 10.99 -8.09 -7.02
N HIS A 25 10.03 -7.16 -7.18
CA HIS A 25 9.18 -7.03 -8.37
C HIS A 25 9.64 -5.93 -9.35
N GLY A 26 10.85 -5.39 -9.16
CA GLY A 26 11.53 -4.54 -10.13
C GLY A 26 11.35 -3.04 -9.94
N ALA A 27 10.81 -2.58 -8.82
CA ALA A 27 10.89 -1.18 -8.43
C ALA A 27 12.37 -0.75 -8.25
N PRO A 28 12.74 0.52 -8.54
CA PRO A 28 11.89 1.59 -9.10
C PRO A 28 11.78 1.54 -10.63
N ARG A 29 12.43 0.58 -11.31
CA ARG A 29 12.45 0.50 -12.79
C ARG A 29 11.10 0.12 -13.39
N ARG A 30 10.27 -0.60 -12.63
CA ARG A 30 8.92 -1.00 -12.99
C ARG A 30 7.93 -0.39 -11.99
N LEU A 31 6.73 -0.11 -12.48
CA LEU A 31 5.64 0.34 -11.62
C LEU A 31 5.13 -0.85 -10.80
N VAL A 32 5.31 -0.78 -9.48
CA VAL A 32 4.73 -1.74 -8.53
C VAL A 32 3.68 -0.99 -7.72
N ALA A 33 2.48 -1.55 -7.62
CA ALA A 33 1.39 -0.97 -6.84
C ALA A 33 1.24 -1.72 -5.51
N GLY A 34 1.09 -1.00 -4.40
CA GLY A 34 0.58 -1.54 -3.14
C GLY A 34 -0.94 -1.39 -3.07
N VAL A 35 -1.64 -2.37 -2.49
CA VAL A 35 -3.11 -2.38 -2.35
C VAL A 35 -3.50 -2.85 -0.96
N ASP A 36 -4.37 -2.08 -0.31
CA ASP A 36 -4.91 -2.36 1.02
C ASP A 36 -6.37 -1.89 1.12
N GLU A 37 -7.09 -2.38 2.12
CA GLU A 37 -8.48 -2.06 2.40
C GLU A 37 -8.75 -1.53 3.82
N ALA A 38 -9.80 -0.73 3.93
CA ALA A 38 -10.39 -0.33 5.20
C ALA A 38 -11.90 -0.59 5.20
N GLY A 39 -12.46 -0.91 6.36
CA GLY A 39 -13.91 -1.07 6.53
C GLY A 39 -14.45 -2.50 6.44
N ARG A 40 -13.61 -3.54 6.59
CA ARG A 40 -14.09 -4.94 6.64
C ARG A 40 -14.76 -5.36 7.95
N GLY A 41 -14.37 -4.75 9.05
CA GLY A 41 -14.82 -5.10 10.41
C GLY A 41 -16.05 -4.33 10.94
N PRO A 42 -16.27 -3.05 10.60
CA PRO A 42 -17.42 -2.29 11.08
C PRO A 42 -18.77 -2.90 10.66
N ILE A 43 -19.81 -2.68 11.48
CA ILE A 43 -21.19 -3.13 11.21
C ILE A 43 -21.95 -2.27 10.19
N ALA A 44 -21.40 -1.10 9.85
CA ALA A 44 -22.00 -0.15 8.93
C ALA A 44 -20.91 0.54 8.10
N GLY A 45 -21.28 0.92 6.88
CA GLY A 45 -20.39 1.57 5.92
C GLY A 45 -19.85 0.62 4.85
N PRO A 46 -19.27 1.17 3.78
CA PRO A 46 -18.68 0.39 2.71
C PRO A 46 -17.31 -0.19 3.13
N VAL A 47 -16.83 -1.15 2.36
CA VAL A 47 -15.39 -1.44 2.31
C VAL A 47 -14.75 -0.57 1.22
N VAL A 48 -13.61 0.04 1.54
CA VAL A 48 -12.84 0.92 0.65
C VAL A 48 -11.48 0.29 0.43
N ALA A 49 -11.05 0.21 -0.82
CA ALA A 49 -9.70 -0.23 -1.18
C ALA A 49 -8.97 0.90 -1.92
N ALA A 50 -7.67 1.02 -1.67
CA ALA A 50 -6.79 1.95 -2.36
C ALA A 50 -5.66 1.18 -3.04
N ALA A 51 -5.29 1.62 -4.25
CA ALA A 51 -4.11 1.17 -4.96
C ALA A 51 -3.16 2.36 -5.11
N VAL A 52 -1.89 2.18 -4.75
CA VAL A 52 -0.88 3.24 -4.74
C VAL A 52 0.38 2.76 -5.47
N VAL A 53 0.84 3.53 -6.46
CA VAL A 53 2.14 3.38 -7.10
C VAL A 53 3.02 4.53 -6.64
N LEU A 54 4.05 4.22 -5.86
CA LEU A 54 4.93 5.25 -5.32
C LEU A 54 5.88 5.81 -6.39
N ASP A 55 6.04 7.13 -6.42
CA ASP A 55 7.25 7.75 -6.99
C ASP A 55 8.41 7.58 -6.00
N TRP A 56 9.33 6.70 -6.35
CA TRP A 56 10.50 6.38 -5.55
C TRP A 56 11.50 7.54 -5.39
N SER A 57 11.40 8.57 -6.23
CA SER A 57 12.23 9.77 -6.11
C SER A 57 11.71 10.75 -5.05
N ALA A 58 10.46 10.59 -4.61
CA ALA A 58 9.76 11.53 -3.74
C ALA A 58 8.96 10.81 -2.63
N VAL A 59 9.46 9.69 -2.10
CA VAL A 59 8.78 8.94 -1.03
C VAL A 59 8.64 9.82 0.23
N PRO A 60 7.41 10.02 0.76
CA PRO A 60 7.16 10.82 1.95
C PRO A 60 7.97 10.37 3.16
N ALA A 61 8.59 11.33 3.86
CA ALA A 61 9.38 11.04 5.05
C ALA A 61 8.48 10.56 6.20
N GLY A 62 8.82 9.39 6.75
CA GLY A 62 8.06 8.77 7.83
C GLY A 62 6.82 8.01 7.39
N LEU A 63 6.72 7.66 6.09
CA LEU A 63 5.80 6.63 5.62
C LEU A 63 6.07 5.33 6.39
N ASN A 64 5.05 4.85 7.10
CA ASN A 64 5.09 3.65 7.94
C ASN A 64 3.63 3.18 8.12
N ASP A 65 3.45 2.04 8.79
CA ASP A 65 2.14 1.47 9.13
C ASP A 65 1.19 2.54 9.68
N SER A 66 0.05 2.71 9.00
CA SER A 66 -0.98 3.70 9.32
C SER A 66 -1.51 3.58 10.75
N LYS A 67 -1.44 2.38 11.34
CA LYS A 67 -1.84 2.07 12.73
C LYS A 67 -0.86 2.64 13.76
N LYS A 68 0.39 2.92 13.36
CA LYS A 68 1.44 3.52 14.22
C LYS A 68 1.52 5.04 14.08
N LEU A 69 0.77 5.62 13.16
CA LEU A 69 0.78 7.06 12.89
C LEU A 69 -0.32 7.77 13.68
N THR A 70 -0.01 8.97 14.16
CA THR A 70 -1.03 9.88 14.69
C THR A 70 -1.93 10.37 13.56
N GLU A 71 -3.16 10.75 13.87
CA GLU A 71 -4.12 11.28 12.89
C GLU A 71 -3.54 12.44 12.07
N LYS A 72 -2.95 13.43 12.74
CA LYS A 72 -2.27 14.56 12.08
C LYS A 72 -1.16 14.13 11.11
N LYS A 73 -0.40 13.08 11.44
CA LYS A 73 0.65 12.56 10.54
C LYS A 73 0.05 11.85 9.34
N ARG A 74 -1.04 11.10 9.54
CA ARG A 74 -1.76 10.40 8.47
C ARG A 74 -2.41 11.37 7.49
N GLU A 75 -3.03 12.44 7.97
CA GLU A 75 -3.59 13.49 7.10
C GLU A 75 -2.52 14.15 6.23
N ARG A 76 -1.39 14.53 6.84
CA ARG A 76 -0.26 15.10 6.11
C ARG A 76 0.27 14.14 5.03
N LEU A 77 0.51 12.88 5.39
CA LEU A 77 0.99 11.86 4.45
C LEU A 77 -0.04 11.58 3.36
N PHE A 78 -1.33 11.61 3.67
CA PHE A 78 -2.40 11.45 2.68
C PHE A 78 -2.35 12.56 1.61
N GLU A 79 -2.17 13.82 2.02
CA GLU A 79 -2.01 14.93 1.07
C GLU A 79 -0.75 14.77 0.21
N GLU A 80 0.39 14.41 0.83
CA GLU A 80 1.65 14.15 0.11
C GLU A 80 1.51 13.01 -0.91
N ILE A 81 0.86 11.90 -0.51
CA ILE A 81 0.63 10.73 -1.36
C ILE A 81 -0.25 11.10 -2.56
N LEU A 82 -1.35 11.82 -2.34
CA LEU A 82 -2.24 12.21 -3.43
C LEU A 82 -1.61 13.21 -4.41
N ALA A 83 -0.71 14.06 -3.93
CA ALA A 83 -0.05 15.07 -4.77
C ALA A 83 1.07 14.49 -5.64
N GLY A 84 1.79 13.48 -5.15
CA GLY A 84 3.03 13.00 -5.80
C GLY A 84 2.97 11.60 -6.41
N HIS A 85 1.94 10.81 -6.11
CA HIS A 85 1.95 9.36 -6.39
C HIS A 85 0.74 8.95 -7.24
N GLY A 86 0.84 7.78 -7.89
CA GLY A 86 -0.27 7.22 -8.64
C GLY A 86 -1.26 6.59 -7.67
N VAL A 87 -2.45 7.17 -7.51
CA VAL A 87 -3.45 6.69 -6.55
C VAL A 87 -4.79 6.43 -7.24
N ALA A 88 -5.44 5.34 -6.86
CA ALA A 88 -6.81 5.05 -7.23
C ALA A 88 -7.56 4.42 -6.06
N ILE A 89 -8.82 4.80 -5.87
CA ILE A 89 -9.66 4.36 -4.76
C ILE A 89 -10.94 3.75 -5.32
N ALA A 90 -11.38 2.65 -4.74
CA ALA A 90 -12.65 2.01 -5.09
C ALA A 90 -13.40 1.56 -3.84
N LEU A 91 -14.73 1.68 -3.89
CA LEU A 91 -15.62 1.36 -2.78
C LEU A 91 -16.55 0.22 -3.18
N SER A 92 -16.81 -0.72 -2.27
CA SER A 92 -17.93 -1.67 -2.38
C SER A 92 -18.98 -1.31 -1.34
N SER A 93 -20.19 -1.00 -1.81
CA SER A 93 -21.31 -0.60 -0.97
C SER A 93 -21.82 -1.75 -0.10
N VAL A 94 -22.57 -1.42 0.95
CA VAL A 94 -23.27 -2.40 1.80
C VAL A 94 -24.14 -3.33 0.96
N THR A 95 -24.90 -2.80 0.00
CA THR A 95 -25.73 -3.61 -0.92
C THR A 95 -24.90 -4.63 -1.71
N ARG A 96 -23.67 -4.29 -2.11
CA ARG A 96 -22.78 -5.25 -2.79
C ARG A 96 -22.23 -6.30 -1.83
N ILE A 97 -21.91 -5.91 -0.59
CA ILE A 97 -21.44 -6.82 0.47
C ILE A 97 -22.53 -7.85 0.77
N GLU A 98 -23.77 -7.41 0.96
CA GLU A 98 -24.93 -8.27 1.22
C GLU A 98 -25.25 -9.20 0.06
N ALA A 99 -25.12 -8.73 -1.19
CA ALA A 99 -25.37 -9.54 -2.38
C ALA A 99 -24.26 -10.56 -2.68
N THR A 100 -23.11 -10.46 -2.01
CA THR A 100 -21.97 -11.37 -2.18
C THR A 100 -21.50 -11.86 -0.81
N ASP A 101 -20.32 -11.44 -0.39
CA ASP A 101 -19.83 -11.54 0.96
C ASP A 101 -18.74 -10.48 1.17
N ILE A 102 -18.27 -10.30 2.41
CA ILE A 102 -17.26 -9.26 2.71
C ILE A 102 -15.92 -9.52 2.01
N ARG A 103 -15.52 -10.78 1.80
CA ARG A 103 -14.27 -11.14 1.13
C ARG A 103 -14.38 -10.83 -0.37
N ALA A 104 -15.43 -11.29 -1.04
CA ALA A 104 -15.69 -11.04 -2.46
C ALA A 104 -15.84 -9.54 -2.75
N ALA A 105 -16.56 -8.80 -1.91
CA ALA A 105 -16.71 -7.36 -2.04
C ALA A 105 -15.37 -6.61 -1.88
N THR A 106 -14.50 -7.07 -0.97
CA THR A 106 -13.15 -6.53 -0.78
C THR A 106 -12.28 -6.78 -2.00
N LEU A 107 -12.20 -8.03 -2.47
CA LEU A 107 -11.37 -8.39 -3.64
C LEU A 107 -11.85 -7.65 -4.91
N ASP A 108 -13.16 -7.45 -5.07
CA ASP A 108 -13.70 -6.64 -6.16
C ASP A 108 -13.29 -5.16 -6.06
N ALA A 109 -13.33 -4.57 -4.85
CA ALA A 109 -12.88 -3.20 -4.61
C ALA A 109 -11.38 -3.06 -4.92
N MET A 110 -10.52 -3.94 -4.40
CA MET A 110 -9.09 -3.97 -4.68
C MET A 110 -8.80 -4.03 -6.19
N ARG A 111 -9.46 -4.95 -6.89
CA ARG A 111 -9.34 -5.08 -8.36
C ARG A 111 -9.73 -3.79 -9.07
N ARG A 112 -10.83 -3.15 -8.66
CA ARG A 112 -11.28 -1.87 -9.25
C ARG A 112 -10.32 -0.73 -8.93
N ALA A 113 -9.74 -0.69 -7.75
CA ALA A 113 -8.71 0.29 -7.39
C ALA A 113 -7.48 0.14 -8.32
N VAL A 114 -6.96 -1.08 -8.50
CA VAL A 114 -5.84 -1.33 -9.43
C VAL A 114 -6.17 -0.90 -10.86
N ARG A 115 -7.38 -1.21 -11.34
CA ARG A 115 -7.82 -0.80 -12.69
C ARG A 115 -8.02 0.71 -12.83
N GLY A 116 -8.23 1.42 -11.73
CA GLY A 116 -8.37 2.87 -11.71
C GLY A 116 -7.05 3.63 -11.77
N LEU A 117 -5.91 2.96 -11.62
CA LEU A 117 -4.60 3.60 -11.73
C LEU A 117 -4.40 4.16 -13.15
N ALA A 118 -4.01 5.42 -13.25
CA ALA A 118 -3.80 6.11 -14.52
C ALA A 118 -2.70 5.44 -15.39
N ARG A 119 -1.71 4.82 -14.73
CA ARG A 119 -0.65 4.03 -15.38
C ARG A 119 -0.77 2.58 -14.89
N PRO A 120 -0.86 1.60 -15.80
CA PRO A 120 -1.00 0.21 -15.39
C PRO A 120 0.28 -0.25 -14.67
N PRO A 121 0.17 -0.85 -13.47
CA PRO A 121 1.32 -1.42 -12.79
C PRO A 121 1.79 -2.70 -13.50
N ALA A 122 3.08 -3.00 -13.37
CA ALA A 122 3.66 -4.26 -13.83
C ALA A 122 3.43 -5.40 -12.83
N HIS A 123 3.25 -5.07 -11.55
CA HIS A 123 2.99 -6.02 -10.46
C HIS A 123 2.20 -5.33 -9.34
N VAL A 124 1.41 -6.10 -8.60
CA VAL A 124 0.62 -5.60 -7.45
C VAL A 124 0.97 -6.39 -6.19
N LEU A 125 1.27 -5.67 -5.11
CA LEU A 125 1.40 -6.18 -3.76
C LEU A 125 0.09 -5.93 -3.03
N ILE A 126 -0.48 -6.96 -2.43
CA ILE A 126 -1.82 -6.90 -1.80
C ILE A 126 -1.66 -7.27 -0.34
N ASP A 127 -2.08 -6.40 0.57
CA ASP A 127 -2.18 -6.78 1.98
C ASP A 127 -3.34 -7.75 2.17
N GLY A 128 -3.01 -8.97 2.61
CA GLY A 128 -4.00 -10.03 2.77
C GLY A 128 -3.55 -11.39 2.26
N LEU A 129 -4.53 -12.30 2.17
CA LEU A 129 -4.32 -13.72 1.87
C LEU A 129 -4.48 -14.06 0.39
N ASP A 130 -5.32 -13.29 -0.31
CA ASP A 130 -5.82 -13.65 -1.64
C ASP A 130 -5.40 -12.60 -2.67
N VAL A 131 -5.04 -13.06 -3.86
CA VAL A 131 -4.89 -12.18 -5.02
C VAL A 131 -6.26 -12.01 -5.69
N PRO A 132 -6.78 -10.78 -5.87
CA PRO A 132 -8.05 -10.55 -6.54
C PRO A 132 -8.09 -11.19 -7.94
N PRO A 133 -9.14 -11.95 -8.27
CA PRO A 133 -9.26 -12.55 -9.60
C PRO A 133 -9.48 -11.48 -10.66
N GLY A 134 -8.84 -11.63 -11.83
CA GLY A 134 -9.03 -10.73 -12.97
C GLY A 134 -8.32 -9.38 -12.84
N LEU A 135 -7.22 -9.33 -12.06
CA LEU A 135 -6.25 -8.24 -12.12
C LEU A 135 -5.65 -8.12 -13.53
N PRO A 136 -5.30 -6.90 -13.98
CA PRO A 136 -4.69 -6.67 -15.28
C PRO A 136 -3.21 -7.09 -15.38
N CYS A 137 -2.60 -7.48 -14.26
CA CYS A 137 -1.20 -7.86 -14.14
C CYS A 137 -1.01 -8.88 -13.01
N PRO A 138 0.16 -9.51 -12.88
CA PRO A 138 0.47 -10.39 -11.76
C PRO A 138 0.34 -9.68 -10.41
N GLY A 139 -0.01 -10.44 -9.38
CA GLY A 139 -0.12 -9.96 -8.01
C GLY A 139 0.48 -10.94 -7.00
N THR A 140 0.96 -10.41 -5.88
CA THR A 140 1.45 -11.17 -4.73
C THR A 140 0.64 -10.76 -3.50
N ALA A 141 0.01 -11.73 -2.84
CA ALA A 141 -0.62 -11.51 -1.55
C ALA A 141 0.45 -11.59 -0.44
N LEU A 142 0.48 -10.60 0.44
CA LEU A 142 1.41 -10.48 1.54
C LEU A 142 0.66 -10.67 2.86
N THR A 143 0.81 -11.84 3.47
CA THR A 143 0.24 -12.11 4.79
C THR A 143 1.10 -11.45 5.86
N LYS A 144 0.57 -10.44 6.58
CA LYS A 144 1.29 -9.55 7.51
C LYS A 144 2.14 -8.48 6.80
N GLY A 145 1.59 -7.84 5.75
CA GLY A 145 2.20 -6.69 5.08
C GLY A 145 2.38 -5.47 5.98
N ASP A 146 1.57 -5.37 7.05
CA ASP A 146 1.57 -4.32 8.10
C ASP A 146 2.94 -3.90 8.71
N ALA A 147 4.03 -4.63 8.46
CA ALA A 147 5.37 -4.25 8.93
C ALA A 147 6.48 -4.38 7.88
N ARG A 148 6.16 -4.64 6.60
CA ARG A 148 7.15 -5.02 5.58
C ARG A 148 6.95 -4.43 4.18
N SER A 149 6.02 -3.50 3.97
CA SER A 149 5.82 -2.82 2.68
C SER A 149 5.20 -1.44 2.90
#